data_AF-A0A8S2MYI5-F1
#
_entry.id   AF-A0A8S2MYI5-F1
#
_cell.length_a   1.000
_cell.length_b   1.000
_cell.length_c   1.000
_cell.angle_alpha   90.00
_cell.angle_beta   90.00
_cell.angle_gamma   90.00
#
_symmetry.space_group_name_H-M   'P 1'
#
loop_
_entity.id
_entity.type
_entity.pdbx_description
1 polymer ?
#
loop_
_entity_poly.entity_id
_entity_poly.type
_entity_poly.pdbx_seq_one_letter_code
_entity_poly.pdbx_strand_id
1 'polypeptide(L)'
;MLISRIFTSAILKYQNRFVLTKTRSFLSHPSVGLSSENGINQENKSLNALDSLSTQKPIDDNTNNEWLWAYLRDRQSFSDLTEAQRRCIIEIELQTLRESGDRVPEVVPCDRWTQLINTPVLEHRKSIYGYLFLRELYRKRRASIVAANNLRRAESAKRRQELIAEGKPPTNYPGYSSIFRHLGGKKPLTFGKAKRDNIRHQRFPIDRYVKFGGGSGKTLTIDQVYNILMTL
;
A
#
# COMPACT_ATOMS: atom_id res chain seq x y z
N MET A 1 38.20 -8.16 11.34
CA MET A 1 38.00 -7.14 12.40
C MET A 1 36.76 -6.24 12.21
N LEU A 2 36.21 -6.06 11.01
CA LEU A 2 34.99 -5.24 10.80
C LEU A 2 33.69 -5.87 11.36
N ILE A 3 33.51 -7.19 11.24
CA ILE A 3 32.30 -7.89 11.71
C ILE A 3 32.15 -7.77 13.24
N SER A 4 33.26 -7.79 13.98
CA SER A 4 33.26 -7.65 15.45
C SER A 4 32.83 -6.26 15.92
N ARG A 5 33.07 -5.19 15.15
CA ARG A 5 32.71 -3.81 15.50
C ARG A 5 31.24 -3.49 15.18
N ILE A 6 30.70 -4.07 14.12
CA ILE A 6 29.29 -3.93 13.73
C ILE A 6 28.42 -4.67 14.76
N PHE A 7 28.83 -5.89 15.13
CA PHE A 7 28.11 -6.70 16.11
C PHE A 7 28.10 -6.08 17.50
N THR A 8 29.21 -5.49 17.96
CA THR A 8 29.26 -4.78 19.26
C THR A 8 28.42 -3.51 19.27
N SER A 9 28.34 -2.78 18.14
CA SER A 9 27.46 -1.60 18.01
C SER A 9 25.97 -1.96 18.04
N ALA A 10 25.58 -3.05 17.36
CA ALA A 10 24.22 -3.55 17.37
C ALA A 10 23.79 -4.03 18.79
N ILE A 11 24.68 -4.71 19.51
CA ILE A 11 24.45 -5.15 20.90
C ILE A 11 24.31 -3.96 21.85
N LEU A 12 25.14 -2.92 21.72
CA LEU A 12 25.04 -1.70 22.54
C LEU A 12 23.77 -0.88 22.25
N LYS A 13 23.29 -0.85 20.99
CA LYS A 13 22.01 -0.22 20.63
C LYS A 13 20.80 -1.00 21.14
N TYR A 14 20.88 -2.32 21.20
CA TYR A 14 19.83 -3.18 21.77
C TYR A 14 19.56 -2.86 23.25
N GLN A 15 20.62 -2.65 24.04
CA GLN A 15 20.49 -2.27 25.45
C GLN A 15 19.82 -0.90 25.67
N ASN A 16 20.03 0.07 24.77
CA ASN A 16 19.41 1.41 24.90
C ASN A 16 17.93 1.47 24.48
N ARG A 17 17.44 0.52 23.66
CA ARG A 17 16.05 0.57 23.15
C ARG A 17 15.04 -0.12 24.06
N PHE A 18 15.49 -1.09 24.87
CA PHE A 18 14.63 -1.83 25.80
C PHE A 18 14.17 -0.98 26.99
N VAL A 19 14.92 0.07 27.34
CA VAL A 19 14.58 1.01 28.43
C VAL A 19 13.42 1.94 28.03
N LEU A 20 13.18 2.16 26.73
CA LEU A 20 12.24 3.20 26.24
C LEU A 20 10.82 2.70 25.93
N THR A 21 10.53 1.39 26.02
CA THR A 21 9.19 0.85 25.69
C THR A 21 8.30 0.64 26.91
N LYS A 22 8.75 0.97 28.13
CA LYS A 22 7.94 0.85 29.35
C LYS A 22 7.10 2.11 29.67
N THR A 23 7.22 3.17 28.88
CA THR A 23 6.46 4.42 29.05
C THR A 23 5.79 4.85 27.74
N ARG A 24 4.77 4.12 27.29
CA ARG A 24 3.78 4.70 26.39
C ARG A 24 2.39 4.33 26.84
N SER A 25 1.94 5.09 27.83
CA SER A 25 0.56 5.23 28.24
C SER A 25 -0.33 5.58 27.04
N PHE A 26 -1.55 5.07 27.11
CA PHE A 26 -2.66 5.21 26.18
C PHE A 26 -2.91 6.67 25.78
N LEU A 27 -3.01 6.93 24.48
CA LEU A 27 -3.53 8.18 23.91
C LEU A 27 -5.06 8.18 24.07
N SER A 28 -5.57 9.07 24.92
CA SER A 28 -6.98 9.45 24.97
C SER A 28 -7.28 10.53 23.91
N HIS A 29 -8.44 10.41 23.28
CA HIS A 29 -9.01 11.41 22.37
C HIS A 29 -9.58 12.61 23.15
N PRO A 30 -9.61 13.82 22.56
CA PRO A 30 -10.29 14.96 23.18
C PRO A 30 -11.75 15.03 22.71
N SER A 31 -12.70 15.06 23.65
CA SER A 31 -14.02 15.64 23.41
C SER A 31 -14.34 16.65 24.51
N VAL A 32 -14.72 17.83 24.05
CA VAL A 32 -15.05 19.04 24.81
C VAL A 32 -16.43 18.92 25.45
N GLY A 33 -16.57 19.41 26.69
CA GLY A 33 -17.77 20.16 27.10
C GLY A 33 -18.63 19.61 28.24
N LEU A 34 -18.47 20.28 29.40
CA LEU A 34 -19.53 20.83 30.27
C LEU A 34 -20.21 19.95 31.35
N SER A 35 -19.97 20.41 32.60
CA SER A 35 -20.93 20.66 33.68
C SER A 35 -21.19 19.60 34.78
N SER A 36 -20.75 20.01 35.98
CA SER A 36 -21.53 20.06 37.25
C SER A 36 -21.75 18.80 38.11
N GLU A 37 -21.11 18.86 39.28
CA GLU A 37 -21.69 18.67 40.63
C GLU A 37 -21.90 17.27 41.27
N ASN A 38 -21.39 17.23 42.51
CA ASN A 38 -21.89 16.59 43.74
C ASN A 38 -21.60 15.09 44.01
N GLY A 39 -20.59 14.88 44.87
CA GLY A 39 -20.76 14.39 46.25
C GLY A 39 -21.00 12.90 46.52
N ILE A 40 -20.19 12.35 47.44
CA ILE A 40 -20.56 11.56 48.65
C ILE A 40 -19.63 10.34 48.92
N ASN A 41 -19.08 10.34 50.15
CA ASN A 41 -18.61 9.28 51.07
C ASN A 41 -17.59 8.23 50.60
N GLN A 42 -16.39 8.19 51.21
CA GLN A 42 -16.08 7.58 52.52
C GLN A 42 -16.38 6.07 52.58
N GLU A 43 -15.32 5.28 52.35
CA GLU A 43 -14.98 3.96 52.91
C GLU A 43 -13.81 3.46 52.04
N ASN A 44 -12.56 3.39 52.51
CA ASN A 44 -12.06 2.23 53.22
C ASN A 44 -10.70 2.56 53.85
N LYS A 45 -10.68 2.48 55.19
CA LYS A 45 -9.52 2.57 56.05
C LYS A 45 -9.22 1.16 56.56
N SER A 46 -8.42 0.40 55.82
CA SER A 46 -7.77 -0.89 56.15
C SER A 46 -7.42 -1.54 54.79
N LEU A 47 -6.16 -1.68 54.37
CA LEU A 47 -5.17 -2.63 54.87
C LEU A 47 -3.78 -2.18 54.39
N ASN A 48 -3.05 -1.41 55.19
CA ASN A 48 -1.60 -1.22 55.04
C ASN A 48 -0.92 -2.12 56.07
N ALA A 49 -0.82 -3.42 55.76
CA ALA A 49 -0.01 -4.36 56.53
C ALA A 49 0.21 -5.64 55.71
N LEU A 50 1.02 -5.56 54.66
CA LEU A 50 1.79 -6.67 54.08
C LEU A 50 2.97 -6.07 53.31
N ASP A 51 3.74 -5.27 54.04
CA ASP A 51 5.01 -4.69 53.60
C ASP A 51 6.11 -5.57 54.23
N SER A 52 6.38 -6.72 53.61
CA SER A 52 7.60 -7.51 53.86
C SER A 52 7.71 -8.65 52.84
N LEU A 53 8.88 -8.71 52.20
CA LEU A 53 9.37 -9.71 51.25
C LEU A 53 8.97 -9.56 49.77
N SER A 54 9.34 -8.42 49.20
CA SER A 54 10.00 -8.45 47.90
C SER A 54 11.12 -7.41 47.90
N THR A 55 12.25 -7.76 48.48
CA THR A 55 13.53 -7.16 48.09
C THR A 55 13.70 -7.43 46.61
N GLN A 56 13.19 -6.54 45.76
CA GLN A 56 13.64 -6.46 44.38
C GLN A 56 15.08 -6.01 44.45
N LYS A 57 15.97 -7.01 44.49
CA LYS A 57 17.39 -6.84 44.23
C LYS A 57 17.48 -5.98 42.95
N PRO A 58 18.24 -4.87 42.94
CA PRO A 58 18.45 -4.12 41.72
C PRO A 58 18.93 -5.12 40.68
N ILE A 59 18.17 -5.26 39.59
CA ILE A 59 18.52 -6.17 38.50
C ILE A 59 19.79 -5.57 37.90
N ASP A 60 20.93 -6.16 38.25
CA ASP A 60 22.23 -5.77 37.73
C ASP A 60 22.18 -5.91 36.19
N ASP A 61 22.17 -4.78 35.48
CA ASP A 61 22.00 -4.67 34.03
C ASP A 61 23.06 -5.44 33.20
N ASN A 62 24.09 -5.97 33.86
CA ASN A 62 25.21 -6.67 33.24
C ASN A 62 25.03 -8.21 33.15
N THR A 63 24.14 -8.81 33.95
CA THR A 63 23.89 -10.28 33.91
C THR A 63 23.03 -10.74 32.73
N ASN A 64 22.33 -9.83 32.07
CA ASN A 64 21.35 -10.20 31.03
C ASN A 64 21.96 -10.69 29.71
N ASN A 65 23.26 -10.50 29.49
CA ASN A 65 23.92 -10.76 28.20
C ASN A 65 25.07 -11.77 28.25
N GLU A 66 25.43 -12.30 29.42
CA GLU A 66 26.55 -13.25 29.55
C GLU A 66 26.31 -14.52 28.74
N TRP A 67 25.07 -15.03 28.75
CA TRP A 67 24.65 -16.18 27.95
C TRP A 67 24.78 -15.92 26.44
N LEU A 68 24.56 -14.68 25.97
CA LEU A 68 24.67 -14.31 24.56
C LEU A 68 26.14 -14.32 24.11
N TRP A 69 27.04 -13.81 24.96
CA TRP A 69 28.47 -13.89 24.70
C TRP A 69 29.00 -15.33 24.74
N ALA A 70 28.48 -16.17 25.64
CA ALA A 70 28.77 -17.60 25.65
C ALA A 70 28.28 -18.29 24.36
N TYR A 71 27.04 -18.00 23.92
CA TYR A 71 26.49 -18.51 22.66
C TYR A 71 27.37 -18.15 21.43
N LEU A 72 27.79 -16.90 21.33
CA LEU A 72 28.64 -16.43 20.22
C LEU A 72 30.05 -17.04 20.24
N ARG A 73 30.57 -17.31 21.44
CA ARG A 73 31.90 -17.91 21.63
C ARG A 73 31.89 -19.41 21.35
N ASP A 74 30.93 -20.12 21.93
CA ASP A 74 30.91 -21.59 21.98
C ASP A 74 30.13 -22.22 20.81
N ARG A 75 29.51 -21.39 19.95
CA ARG A 75 28.64 -21.84 18.83
C ARG A 75 27.61 -22.89 19.27
N GLN A 76 26.91 -22.64 20.37
CA GLN A 76 25.83 -23.54 20.77
C GLN A 76 24.79 -23.67 19.67
N SER A 77 24.14 -24.83 19.57
CA SER A 77 23.12 -25.06 18.55
C SER A 77 21.90 -24.18 18.84
N PHE A 78 21.36 -23.55 17.80
CA PHE A 78 20.16 -22.70 17.91
C PHE A 78 18.94 -23.45 18.50
N SER A 79 18.89 -24.78 18.33
CA SER A 79 17.85 -25.66 18.89
C SER A 79 17.88 -25.74 20.41
N ASP A 80 19.00 -25.48 21.06
CA ASP A 80 19.15 -25.78 22.49
C ASP A 80 18.74 -24.58 23.37
N LEU A 81 18.52 -23.43 22.72
CA LEU A 81 18.17 -22.17 23.36
C LEU A 81 16.68 -22.09 23.69
N THR A 82 16.38 -21.34 24.75
CA THR A 82 14.99 -20.96 25.09
C THR A 82 14.38 -20.06 24.00
N GLU A 83 13.05 -20.03 23.90
CA GLU A 83 12.37 -19.18 22.90
C GLU A 83 12.74 -17.70 23.02
N ALA A 84 12.87 -17.19 24.25
CA ALA A 84 13.27 -15.80 24.50
C ALA A 84 14.67 -15.51 23.97
N GLN A 85 15.61 -16.44 24.16
CA GLN A 85 16.98 -16.32 23.65
C GLN A 85 17.01 -16.38 22.12
N ARG A 86 16.24 -17.30 21.50
CA ARG A 86 16.11 -17.37 20.03
C ARG A 86 15.54 -16.09 19.44
N ARG A 87 14.54 -15.48 20.08
CA ARG A 87 14.00 -14.17 19.68
C ARG A 87 15.05 -13.08 19.73
N CYS A 88 15.81 -13.00 20.83
CA CYS A 88 16.90 -12.04 20.97
C CYS A 88 17.94 -12.18 19.84
N ILE A 89 18.34 -13.41 19.51
CA ILE A 89 19.25 -13.68 18.39
C ILE A 89 18.66 -13.22 17.06
N ILE A 90 17.39 -13.56 16.78
CA ILE A 90 16.70 -13.13 15.56
C ILE A 90 16.65 -11.59 15.46
N GLU A 91 16.43 -10.88 16.56
CA GLU A 91 16.44 -9.42 16.56
C GLU A 91 17.81 -8.85 16.23
N ILE A 92 18.88 -9.42 16.78
CA ILE A 92 20.25 -9.04 16.46
C ILE A 92 20.57 -9.35 14.98
N GLU A 93 20.13 -10.50 14.46
CA GLU A 93 20.26 -10.84 13.04
C GLU A 93 19.56 -9.81 12.16
N LEU A 94 18.31 -9.45 12.47
CA LEU A 94 17.56 -8.43 11.73
C LEU A 94 18.29 -7.09 11.73
N GLN A 95 18.85 -6.69 12.87
CA GLN A 95 19.61 -5.44 12.98
C GLN A 95 20.90 -5.49 12.15
N THR A 96 21.64 -6.59 12.24
CA THR A 96 22.89 -6.79 11.48
C THR A 96 22.62 -6.77 9.98
N LEU A 97 21.57 -7.45 9.54
CA LEU A 97 21.18 -7.51 8.14
C LEU A 97 20.73 -6.13 7.60
N ARG A 98 19.98 -5.36 8.40
CA ARG A 98 19.62 -3.96 8.05
C ARG A 98 20.85 -3.08 7.88
N GLU A 99 21.82 -3.21 8.78
CA GLU A 99 23.07 -2.45 8.72
C GLU A 99 23.91 -2.84 7.50
N SER A 100 23.88 -4.11 7.10
CA SER A 100 24.52 -4.57 5.87
C SER A 100 23.77 -4.20 4.57
N GLY A 101 22.55 -3.67 4.68
CA GLY A 101 21.72 -3.30 3.52
C GLY A 101 20.94 -4.47 2.89
N ASP A 102 20.79 -5.58 3.59
CA ASP A 102 20.04 -6.74 3.12
C ASP A 102 18.52 -6.49 3.11
N ARG A 103 17.79 -7.33 2.35
CA ARG A 103 16.32 -7.26 2.19
C ARG A 103 15.59 -7.71 3.46
N VAL A 104 15.40 -6.78 4.40
CA VAL A 104 14.79 -7.05 5.71
C VAL A 104 13.63 -6.10 5.96
N PRO A 105 12.45 -6.60 6.43
CA PRO A 105 11.31 -5.75 6.75
C PRO A 105 11.60 -4.81 7.94
N GLU A 106 10.91 -3.67 7.97
CA GLU A 106 11.02 -2.69 9.06
C GLU A 106 10.37 -3.23 10.35
N VAL A 107 9.23 -3.90 10.22
CA VAL A 107 8.49 -4.52 11.32
C VAL A 107 8.09 -5.93 10.92
N VAL A 108 8.48 -6.92 11.74
CA VAL A 108 8.09 -8.32 11.55
C VAL A 108 6.71 -8.54 12.18
N PRO A 109 5.71 -9.05 11.43
CA PRO A 109 4.39 -9.36 11.97
C PRO A 109 4.43 -10.43 13.06
N CYS A 110 3.61 -10.28 14.12
CA CYS A 110 3.50 -11.24 15.23
C CYS A 110 3.33 -12.69 14.77
N ASP A 111 2.47 -12.93 13.79
CA ASP A 111 2.15 -14.27 13.26
C ASP A 111 3.37 -15.01 12.67
N ARG A 112 4.41 -14.27 12.25
CA ARG A 112 5.58 -14.83 11.57
C ARG A 112 6.72 -15.15 12.53
N TRP A 113 6.65 -14.69 13.78
CA TRP A 113 7.66 -14.97 14.79
C TRP A 113 7.75 -16.45 15.14
N THR A 114 6.62 -17.15 15.21
CA THR A 114 6.59 -18.60 15.45
C THR A 114 7.38 -19.35 14.38
N GLN A 115 7.17 -18.98 13.11
CA GLN A 115 7.90 -19.56 11.97
C GLN A 115 9.41 -19.28 12.06
N LEU A 116 9.80 -18.07 12.44
CA LEU A 116 11.22 -17.69 12.57
C LEU A 116 11.91 -18.43 13.72
N ILE A 117 11.24 -18.57 14.87
CA ILE A 117 11.77 -19.28 16.04
C ILE A 117 11.95 -20.77 15.75
N ASN A 118 11.06 -21.35 14.95
CA ASN A 118 11.12 -22.76 14.56
C ASN A 118 12.12 -23.05 13.42
N THR A 119 12.65 -22.01 12.77
CA THR A 119 13.59 -22.15 11.65
C THR A 119 15.01 -21.91 12.18
N PRO A 120 15.84 -22.94 12.41
CA PRO A 120 17.14 -22.78 13.08
C PRO A 120 18.23 -22.22 12.18
N VAL A 121 18.12 -22.44 10.86
CA VAL A 121 19.13 -22.04 9.88
C VAL A 121 18.89 -20.61 9.40
N LEU A 122 19.93 -19.76 9.48
CA LEU A 122 19.89 -18.35 9.08
C LEU A 122 19.43 -18.15 7.63
N GLU A 123 19.95 -18.94 6.69
CA GLU A 123 19.63 -18.79 5.26
C GLU A 123 18.14 -18.99 4.97
N HIS A 124 17.49 -19.91 5.71
CA HIS A 124 16.04 -20.10 5.61
C HIS A 124 15.28 -18.92 6.21
N ARG A 125 15.76 -18.35 7.32
CA ARG A 125 15.20 -17.10 7.89
C ARG A 125 15.35 -15.91 6.94
N LYS A 126 16.50 -15.77 6.25
CA LYS A 126 16.73 -14.75 5.22
C LYS A 126 15.71 -14.81 4.08
N SER A 127 15.34 -16.02 3.65
CA SER A 127 14.26 -16.21 2.67
C SER A 127 12.93 -15.64 3.17
N ILE A 128 12.59 -15.91 4.45
CA ILE A 128 11.38 -15.37 5.10
C ILE A 128 11.45 -13.83 5.16
N TYR A 129 12.59 -13.26 5.58
CA TYR A 129 12.78 -11.80 5.62
C TYR A 129 12.61 -11.18 4.24
N GLY A 130 13.22 -11.76 3.21
CA GLY A 130 13.10 -11.29 1.83
C GLY A 130 11.65 -11.25 1.35
N TYR A 131 10.87 -12.30 1.64
CA TYR A 131 9.44 -12.33 1.34
C TYR A 131 8.67 -11.22 2.07
N LEU A 132 8.91 -11.06 3.38
CA LEU A 132 8.24 -10.02 4.19
C LEU A 132 8.58 -8.61 3.70
N PHE A 133 9.83 -8.37 3.35
CA PHE A 133 10.30 -7.10 2.80
C PHE A 133 9.60 -6.77 1.47
N LEU A 134 9.52 -7.73 0.54
CA LEU A 134 8.80 -7.55 -0.73
C LEU A 134 7.32 -7.23 -0.51
N ARG A 135 6.68 -7.92 0.43
CA ARG A 135 5.28 -7.67 0.79
C ARG A 135 5.09 -6.25 1.37
N GLU A 136 6.00 -5.80 2.22
CA GLU A 136 5.99 -4.46 2.78
C GLU A 136 6.15 -3.39 1.69
N LEU A 137 7.11 -3.57 0.78
CA LEU A 137 7.35 -2.68 -0.36
C LEU A 137 6.11 -2.55 -1.25
N TYR A 138 5.45 -3.68 -1.55
CA TYR A 138 4.22 -3.71 -2.33
C TYR A 138 3.10 -2.94 -1.63
N ARG A 139 2.95 -3.11 -0.31
CA ARG A 139 1.97 -2.37 0.49
C ARG A 139 2.25 -0.86 0.48
N LYS A 140 3.50 -0.44 0.68
CA LYS A 140 3.92 0.98 0.63
C LYS A 140 3.63 1.60 -0.74
N ARG A 141 3.99 0.90 -1.83
CA ARG A 141 3.70 1.35 -3.21
C ARG A 141 2.21 1.46 -3.49
N ARG A 142 1.41 0.48 -3.06
CA ARG A 142 -0.05 0.53 -3.25
C ARG A 142 -0.67 1.70 -2.48
N ALA A 143 -0.23 1.93 -1.25
CA ALA A 143 -0.69 3.05 -0.44
C ALA A 143 -0.36 4.41 -1.08
N SER A 144 0.85 4.58 -1.64
CA SER A 144 1.24 5.83 -2.30
C SER A 144 0.43 6.09 -3.58
N ILE A 145 0.15 5.05 -4.38
CA ILE A 145 -0.71 5.16 -5.57
C ILE A 145 -2.13 5.57 -5.18
N VAL A 146 -2.70 4.93 -4.15
CA VAL A 146 -4.04 5.27 -3.66
C VAL A 146 -4.09 6.71 -3.14
N ALA A 147 -3.09 7.12 -2.34
CA ALA A 147 -2.98 8.48 -1.85
C ALA A 147 -2.87 9.51 -3.00
N ALA A 148 -2.04 9.26 -4.00
CA ALA A 148 -1.90 10.11 -5.18
C ALA A 148 -3.22 10.23 -5.97
N ASN A 149 -3.94 9.11 -6.16
CA ASN A 149 -5.24 9.12 -6.82
C ASN A 149 -6.31 9.87 -6.03
N ASN A 150 -6.32 9.72 -4.70
CA ASN A 150 -7.23 10.46 -3.82
C ASN A 150 -6.96 11.97 -3.89
N LEU A 151 -5.69 12.36 -3.90
CA LEU A 151 -5.28 13.75 -4.07
C LEU A 151 -5.73 14.29 -5.45
N ARG A 152 -5.48 13.57 -6.54
CA ARG A 152 -5.97 13.95 -7.89
C ARG A 152 -7.49 14.08 -7.95
N ARG A 153 -8.23 13.22 -7.24
CA ARG A 153 -9.70 13.31 -7.14
C ARG A 153 -10.14 14.54 -6.35
N ALA A 154 -9.46 14.87 -5.25
CA ALA A 154 -9.74 16.07 -4.46
C ALA A 154 -9.44 17.35 -5.25
N GLU A 155 -8.30 17.42 -5.94
CA GLU A 155 -7.95 18.54 -6.83
C GLU A 155 -8.98 18.69 -7.96
N SER A 156 -9.40 17.58 -8.57
CA SER A 156 -10.42 17.58 -9.62
C SER A 156 -11.79 18.04 -9.09
N ALA A 157 -12.14 17.67 -7.86
CA ALA A 157 -13.37 18.13 -7.21
C ALA A 157 -13.32 19.64 -6.93
N LYS A 158 -12.18 20.15 -6.45
CA LYS A 158 -11.96 21.59 -6.25
C LYS A 158 -12.06 22.37 -7.56
N ARG A 159 -11.34 21.93 -8.60
CA ARG A 159 -11.41 22.55 -9.95
C ARG A 159 -12.83 22.56 -10.51
N ARG A 160 -13.61 21.50 -10.25
CA ARG A 160 -15.03 21.45 -10.65
C ARG A 160 -15.88 22.50 -9.93
N GLN A 161 -15.67 22.69 -8.64
CA GLN A 161 -16.37 23.72 -7.87
C GLN A 161 -16.04 25.12 -8.39
N GLU A 162 -14.76 25.38 -8.68
CA GLU A 162 -14.29 26.65 -9.27
C GLU A 162 -14.96 26.91 -10.64
N LEU A 163 -14.98 25.90 -11.52
CA LEU A 163 -15.66 26.02 -12.84
C LEU A 163 -17.16 26.31 -12.70
N ILE A 164 -17.84 25.63 -11.78
CA ILE A 164 -19.27 25.85 -11.51
C ILE A 164 -19.50 27.27 -10.99
N ALA A 165 -18.65 27.77 -10.09
CA ALA A 165 -18.72 29.14 -9.58
C ALA A 165 -18.49 30.18 -10.68
N GLU A 166 -17.60 29.89 -11.64
CA GLU A 166 -17.38 30.70 -12.85
C GLU A 166 -18.49 30.56 -13.91
N GLY A 167 -19.50 29.69 -13.71
CA GLY A 167 -20.55 29.40 -14.70
C GLY A 167 -20.07 28.59 -15.91
N LYS A 168 -18.84 28.05 -15.87
CA LYS A 168 -18.27 27.20 -16.92
C LYS A 168 -18.62 25.73 -16.66
N PRO A 169 -18.83 24.91 -17.71
CA PRO A 169 -19.14 23.50 -17.50
C PRO A 169 -17.98 22.78 -16.78
N PRO A 170 -18.25 21.94 -15.75
CA PRO A 170 -17.24 21.24 -14.94
C PRO A 170 -16.51 20.10 -15.69
N THR A 171 -16.52 20.13 -17.02
CA THR A 171 -15.85 19.18 -17.89
C THR A 171 -14.51 19.75 -18.35
N ASN A 172 -13.41 19.09 -18.01
CA ASN A 172 -12.07 19.43 -18.51
C ASN A 172 -11.85 19.01 -19.98
N TYR A 173 -12.90 18.98 -20.79
CA TYR A 173 -12.83 18.56 -22.19
C TYR A 173 -13.00 19.78 -23.09
N PRO A 174 -11.90 20.39 -23.58
CA PRO A 174 -11.99 21.42 -24.59
C PRO A 174 -12.50 20.76 -25.87
N GLY A 175 -13.73 21.08 -26.28
CA GLY A 175 -14.21 20.84 -27.64
C GLY A 175 -14.45 19.40 -28.11
N TYR A 176 -14.30 18.35 -27.30
CA TYR A 176 -14.71 17.00 -27.73
C TYR A 176 -16.10 16.63 -27.23
N SER A 177 -17.06 16.75 -28.15
CA SER A 177 -17.88 15.59 -28.53
C SER A 177 -17.12 14.29 -28.21
N SER A 178 -17.62 13.47 -27.28
CA SER A 178 -17.02 12.22 -26.81
C SER A 178 -16.07 11.54 -27.82
N ILE A 179 -14.95 11.00 -27.31
CA ILE A 179 -13.98 10.16 -28.03
C ILE A 179 -14.62 8.96 -28.76
N PHE A 180 -15.91 8.73 -28.56
CA PHE A 180 -16.70 7.66 -29.15
C PHE A 180 -17.86 8.17 -30.03
N ARG A 181 -18.03 9.49 -30.23
CA ARG A 181 -19.10 10.05 -31.10
C ARG A 181 -18.94 9.67 -32.58
N HIS A 182 -17.72 9.34 -33.01
CA HIS A 182 -17.43 8.87 -34.36
C HIS A 182 -17.52 7.34 -34.49
N LEU A 183 -17.50 6.61 -33.37
CA LEU A 183 -17.60 5.14 -33.33
C LEU A 183 -19.05 4.66 -33.18
N GLY A 184 -19.95 5.48 -32.62
CA GLY A 184 -21.34 5.12 -32.33
C GLY A 184 -22.36 5.38 -33.46
N GLY A 185 -21.92 5.74 -34.66
CA GLY A 185 -22.83 5.90 -35.79
C GLY A 185 -22.07 6.42 -37.01
N LYS A 186 -22.14 5.68 -38.12
CA LYS A 186 -21.55 6.06 -39.41
C LYS A 186 -22.13 7.41 -39.85
N LYS A 187 -21.55 8.53 -39.42
CA LYS A 187 -21.78 9.80 -40.08
C LYS A 187 -21.22 9.63 -41.50
N PRO A 188 -21.99 9.93 -42.55
CA PRO A 188 -21.50 9.75 -43.91
C PRO A 188 -20.40 10.78 -44.18
N LEU A 189 -19.13 10.38 -43.97
CA LEU A 189 -17.94 11.23 -44.10
C LEU A 189 -17.88 11.91 -45.47
N THR A 190 -18.26 11.16 -46.51
CA THR A 190 -18.32 11.62 -47.91
C THR A 190 -19.43 12.64 -48.13
N PHE A 191 -20.64 12.39 -47.63
CA PHE A 191 -21.77 13.34 -47.72
C PHE A 191 -21.48 14.65 -46.96
N GLY A 192 -20.92 14.54 -45.75
CA GLY A 192 -20.52 15.71 -44.95
C GLY A 192 -19.39 16.51 -45.58
N LYS A 193 -18.53 15.88 -46.39
CA LYS A 193 -17.53 16.59 -47.21
C LYS A 193 -18.19 17.26 -48.43
N ALA A 194 -18.98 16.54 -49.22
CA ALA A 194 -19.67 17.09 -50.39
C ALA A 194 -20.56 18.30 -50.07
N LYS A 195 -21.25 18.29 -48.93
CA LYS A 195 -22.06 19.43 -48.47
C LYS A 195 -21.22 20.65 -48.09
N ARG A 196 -20.05 20.45 -47.47
CA ARG A 196 -19.11 21.54 -47.14
C ARG A 196 -18.53 22.18 -48.39
N ASP A 197 -18.23 21.35 -49.38
CA ASP A 197 -17.60 21.77 -50.63
C ASP A 197 -18.66 22.23 -51.67
N ASN A 198 -19.95 22.27 -51.30
CA ASN A 198 -21.09 22.60 -52.15
C ASN A 198 -21.16 21.79 -53.47
N ILE A 199 -20.76 20.52 -53.42
CA ILE A 199 -20.76 19.61 -54.57
C ILE A 199 -22.11 18.88 -54.61
N ARG A 200 -22.73 18.84 -55.80
CA ARG A 200 -23.94 18.04 -56.03
C ARG A 200 -23.64 16.57 -55.83
N HIS A 201 -24.48 15.90 -55.05
CA HIS A 201 -24.31 14.49 -54.69
C HIS A 201 -25.65 13.76 -54.83
N GLN A 202 -25.60 12.50 -55.25
CA GLN A 202 -26.79 11.66 -55.44
C GLN A 202 -26.52 10.26 -54.89
N ARG A 203 -27.60 9.59 -54.45
CA ARG A 203 -27.57 8.19 -54.01
C ARG A 203 -28.12 7.30 -55.12
N PHE A 204 -27.53 6.12 -55.31
CA PHE A 204 -28.05 5.13 -56.24
C PHE A 204 -29.43 4.59 -55.81
N PRO A 205 -30.35 4.35 -56.77
CA PRO A 205 -31.67 3.79 -56.51
C PRO A 205 -31.64 2.26 -56.29
N ILE A 206 -30.60 1.73 -55.64
CA ILE A 206 -30.43 0.28 -55.40
C ILE A 206 -31.50 -0.33 -54.51
N ASP A 207 -32.18 0.49 -53.69
CA ASP A 207 -33.27 0.05 -52.82
C ASP A 207 -34.45 -0.54 -53.60
N ARG A 208 -34.58 -0.23 -54.91
CA ARG A 208 -35.61 -0.80 -55.79
C ARG A 208 -35.25 -2.19 -56.33
N TYR A 209 -33.96 -2.49 -56.42
CA TYR A 209 -33.45 -3.66 -57.15
C TYR A 209 -32.79 -4.69 -56.25
N VAL A 210 -32.32 -4.29 -55.06
CA VAL A 210 -31.55 -5.15 -54.14
C VAL A 210 -32.20 -5.17 -52.75
N LYS A 211 -32.56 -6.36 -52.28
CA LYS A 211 -33.04 -6.59 -50.90
C LYS A 211 -31.85 -6.88 -49.99
N PHE A 212 -31.62 -6.01 -49.00
CA PHE A 212 -30.55 -6.19 -48.01
C PHE A 212 -31.05 -6.99 -46.80
N GLY A 213 -30.29 -8.00 -46.37
CA GLY A 213 -30.56 -8.76 -45.14
C GLY A 213 -30.24 -7.96 -43.87
N GLY A 214 -30.83 -8.36 -42.74
CA GLY A 214 -30.66 -7.75 -41.42
C GLY A 214 -29.23 -7.90 -40.88
N GLY A 215 -28.32 -7.08 -41.37
CA GLY A 215 -26.90 -7.13 -41.02
C GLY A 215 -25.99 -6.46 -42.05
N SER A 216 -26.45 -6.36 -43.30
CA SER A 216 -25.70 -5.67 -44.36
C SER A 216 -26.16 -4.21 -44.48
N GLY A 217 -25.21 -3.27 -44.38
CA GLY A 217 -25.48 -1.87 -44.63
C GLY A 217 -25.69 -1.61 -46.12
N LYS A 218 -26.50 -0.61 -46.48
CA LYS A 218 -26.73 -0.14 -47.86
C LYS A 218 -25.51 0.64 -48.42
N THR A 219 -24.32 0.07 -48.26
CA THR A 219 -23.03 0.65 -48.65
C THR A 219 -22.34 -0.33 -49.60
N LEU A 220 -22.13 0.10 -50.84
CA LEU A 220 -21.40 -0.67 -51.84
C LEU A 220 -19.89 -0.43 -51.71
N THR A 221 -19.11 -1.43 -52.10
CA THR A 221 -17.66 -1.26 -52.28
C THR A 221 -17.38 -0.38 -53.51
N ILE A 222 -16.20 0.23 -53.57
CA ILE A 222 -15.79 1.10 -54.69
C ILE A 222 -15.83 0.33 -56.02
N ASP A 223 -15.38 -0.92 -56.01
CA ASP A 223 -15.37 -1.81 -57.18
C ASP A 223 -16.80 -2.09 -57.70
N GLN A 224 -17.75 -2.38 -56.80
CA GLN A 224 -19.16 -2.56 -57.17
C GLN A 224 -19.76 -1.29 -57.79
N VAL A 225 -19.44 -0.11 -57.25
CA VAL A 225 -19.89 1.16 -57.83
C VAL A 225 -19.28 1.38 -59.21
N TYR A 226 -17.98 1.11 -59.36
CA TYR A 226 -17.28 1.23 -60.65
C TYR A 226 -17.91 0.32 -61.71
N ASN A 227 -18.12 -0.95 -61.39
CA ASN A 227 -18.72 -1.91 -62.31
C ASN A 227 -20.15 -1.50 -62.71
N ILE A 228 -20.97 -1.01 -61.78
CA ILE A 228 -22.30 -0.49 -62.10
C ILE A 228 -22.20 0.70 -63.06
N LEU A 229 -21.32 1.66 -62.78
CA LEU A 229 -21.15 2.86 -63.61
C LEU A 229 -20.58 2.57 -65.00
N MET A 230 -19.76 1.52 -65.14
CA MET A 230 -19.19 1.11 -66.42
C MET A 230 -20.10 0.17 -67.23
N THR A 231 -21.08 -0.45 -66.58
CA THR A 231 -22.08 -1.32 -67.24
C THR A 231 -23.25 -0.51 -67.81
N LEU A 232 -23.55 0.66 -67.22
CA LEU A 232 -24.56 1.61 -67.69
C LEU A 232 -24.07 2.40 -68.91
#